data_AF-A0A345P7Q4-F1
#
_entry.id   AF-A0A345P7Q4-F1
#
_cell.length_a   1.000
_cell.length_b   1.000
_cell.length_c   1.000
_cell.angle_alpha   90.00
_cell.angle_beta   90.00
_cell.angle_gamma   90.00
#
_symmetry.space_group_name_H-M   'P 1'
#
loop_
_entity.id
_entity.type
_entity.pdbx_description
1 polymer ?
#
loop_
_entity_poly.entity_id
_entity_poly.type
_entity_poly.pdbx_seq_one_letter_code
_entity_poly.pdbx_strand_id
1 'polypeptide(L)'
;MKKLLIVVLLSLTSLAQAEKITAAPTSIPAAPSQTASKAVYLMSVANYFKALTKQRKCGILNFAQYNATNKRLENVRVRLVAQYGEELFPANAQVTTPIRGDECDQGTLNSYTTHVEDVEKLLNSAS
;
A
#
# COMPACT_ATOMS: atom_id res chain seq x y z
N MET A 1 71.01 30.98 -21.66
CA MET A 1 69.62 31.37 -22.02
C MET A 1 68.72 31.04 -20.84
N LYS A 2 68.21 32.06 -20.13
CA LYS A 2 67.34 31.94 -18.95
C LYS A 2 65.90 31.66 -19.43
N LYS A 3 65.26 30.59 -18.94
CA LYS A 3 63.81 30.41 -19.05
C LYS A 3 63.20 30.54 -17.65
N LEU A 4 62.44 31.63 -17.51
CA LEU A 4 61.69 32.05 -16.34
C LEU A 4 60.44 31.15 -16.23
N LEU A 5 60.23 30.49 -15.10
CA LEU A 5 59.01 29.73 -14.82
C LEU A 5 58.10 30.60 -13.95
N ILE A 6 56.97 31.03 -14.51
CA ILE A 6 55.93 31.82 -13.84
C ILE A 6 55.03 30.83 -13.09
N VAL A 7 55.00 30.93 -11.77
CA VAL A 7 54.04 30.22 -10.91
C VAL A 7 52.81 31.12 -10.75
N VAL A 8 51.68 30.71 -11.35
CA VAL A 8 50.40 31.39 -11.16
C VAL A 8 49.73 30.79 -9.91
N LEU A 9 49.76 31.52 -8.80
CA LEU A 9 48.92 31.22 -7.64
C LEU A 9 47.47 31.61 -7.94
N LEU A 10 46.58 30.62 -8.13
CA LEU A 10 45.13 30.83 -8.03
C LEU A 10 44.73 30.75 -6.55
N SER A 11 44.41 31.91 -5.97
CA SER A 11 43.76 32.02 -4.67
C SER A 11 42.27 31.71 -4.80
N LEU A 12 41.84 30.52 -4.36
CA LEU A 12 40.43 30.19 -4.16
C LEU A 12 39.95 30.78 -2.82
N THR A 13 39.20 31.87 -2.88
CA THR A 13 38.40 32.35 -1.73
C THR A 13 37.05 31.64 -1.77
N SER A 14 36.90 30.53 -1.04
CA SER A 14 35.60 29.93 -0.78
C SER A 14 34.84 30.75 0.26
N LEU A 15 33.84 31.51 -0.17
CA LEU A 15 32.81 32.07 0.71
C LEU A 15 32.01 30.89 1.28
N ALA A 16 32.26 30.56 2.55
CA ALA A 16 31.41 29.65 3.31
C ALA A 16 30.06 30.34 3.54
N GLN A 17 29.04 29.93 2.78
CA GLN A 17 27.66 30.24 3.13
C GLN A 17 27.30 29.37 4.34
N ALA A 18 27.19 30.00 5.52
CA ALA A 18 26.61 29.36 6.68
C ALA A 18 25.10 29.26 6.46
N GLU A 19 24.65 28.20 5.79
CA GLU A 19 23.24 27.84 5.76
C GLU A 19 22.82 27.48 7.20
N LYS A 20 21.90 28.28 7.75
CA LYS A 20 21.18 27.93 8.98
C LYS A 20 20.57 26.54 8.77
N ILE A 21 21.15 25.54 9.44
CA ILE A 21 20.53 24.22 9.60
C ILE A 21 19.28 24.45 10.44
N THR A 22 18.17 24.71 9.77
CA THR A 22 16.85 24.61 10.37
C THR A 22 16.67 23.14 10.68
N ALA A 23 16.67 22.78 11.96
CA ALA A 23 16.46 21.42 12.40
C ALA A 23 15.22 20.85 11.69
N ALA A 24 15.41 19.77 10.94
CA ALA A 24 14.29 19.05 10.36
C ALA A 24 13.32 18.66 11.47
N PRO A 25 12.00 18.78 11.28
CA PRO A 25 11.03 18.39 12.29
C PRO A 25 11.25 16.91 12.65
N THR A 26 11.67 16.65 13.89
CA THR A 26 11.94 15.33 14.48
C THR A 26 10.66 14.59 14.88
N SER A 27 9.52 14.90 14.26
CA SER A 27 8.29 14.14 14.53
C SER A 27 8.36 12.82 13.77
N ILE A 28 8.76 11.76 14.48
CA ILE A 28 8.52 10.38 14.06
C ILE A 28 6.99 10.24 13.91
N PRO A 29 6.46 9.79 12.77
CA PRO A 29 5.03 9.55 12.60
C PRO A 29 4.54 8.62 13.72
N ALA A 30 3.40 8.95 14.34
CA ALA A 30 2.81 8.06 15.33
C ALA A 30 2.56 6.68 14.68
N ALA A 31 2.96 5.61 15.36
CA ALA A 31 2.71 4.26 14.87
C ALA A 31 1.19 4.05 14.70
N PRO A 32 0.74 3.35 13.64
CA PRO A 32 -0.67 3.06 13.46
C PRO A 32 -1.22 2.30 14.67
N SER A 33 -2.46 2.60 15.05
CA SER A 33 -3.11 1.89 16.15
C SER A 33 -3.17 0.39 15.88
N GLN A 34 -3.32 -0.43 16.94
CA GLN A 34 -3.44 -1.88 16.79
C GLN A 34 -4.62 -2.25 15.85
N THR A 35 -5.72 -1.49 15.93
CA THR A 35 -6.88 -1.63 15.04
C THR A 35 -6.54 -1.28 13.60
N ALA A 36 -5.82 -0.18 13.34
CA ALA A 36 -5.39 0.20 12.00
C ALA A 36 -4.46 -0.86 11.39
N SER A 37 -3.50 -1.39 12.18
CA SER A 37 -2.60 -2.46 11.75
C SER A 37 -3.37 -3.75 11.39
N LYS A 38 -4.37 -4.12 12.20
CA LYS A 38 -5.24 -5.25 11.92
C LYS A 38 -6.10 -5.04 10.66
N ALA A 39 -6.59 -3.81 10.45
CA ALA A 39 -7.35 -3.46 9.26
C ALA A 39 -6.50 -3.55 7.99
N VAL A 40 -5.27 -3.03 8.02
CA VAL A 40 -4.29 -3.16 6.92
C VAL A 40 -4.06 -4.63 6.60
N TYR A 41 -3.76 -5.45 7.62
CA TYR A 41 -3.54 -6.89 7.43
C TYR A 41 -4.73 -7.59 6.77
N LEU A 42 -5.94 -7.45 7.33
CA LEU A 42 -7.13 -8.13 6.80
C LEU A 42 -7.47 -7.65 5.37
N MET A 43 -7.32 -6.35 5.10
CA MET A 43 -7.53 -5.79 3.77
C MET A 43 -6.50 -6.33 2.76
N SER A 44 -5.23 -6.49 3.15
CA SER A 44 -4.20 -7.10 2.31
C SER A 44 -4.56 -8.55 1.96
N VAL A 45 -5.03 -9.33 2.92
CA VAL A 45 -5.48 -10.72 2.67
C VAL A 45 -6.68 -10.75 1.73
N ALA A 46 -7.69 -9.90 1.95
CA ALA A 46 -8.85 -9.83 1.07
C ALA A 46 -8.47 -9.43 -0.38
N ASN A 47 -7.55 -8.48 -0.54
CA ASN A 47 -7.04 -8.08 -1.85
C ASN A 47 -6.21 -9.20 -2.53
N TYR A 48 -5.48 -10.01 -1.78
CA TYR A 48 -4.80 -11.19 -2.32
C TYR A 48 -5.80 -12.17 -2.92
N PHE A 49 -6.89 -12.49 -2.23
CA PHE A 49 -7.92 -13.39 -2.76
C PHE A 49 -8.74 -12.75 -3.90
N LYS A 50 -8.95 -11.43 -3.90
CA LYS A 50 -9.50 -10.72 -5.07
C LYS A 50 -8.60 -10.89 -6.30
N ALA A 51 -7.29 -10.72 -6.15
CA ALA A 51 -6.34 -10.90 -7.24
C ALA A 51 -6.33 -12.36 -7.73
N LEU A 52 -6.31 -13.33 -6.82
CA LEU A 52 -6.36 -14.75 -7.14
C LEU A 52 -7.66 -15.16 -7.86
N THR A 53 -8.81 -14.67 -7.40
CA THR A 53 -10.12 -14.95 -8.02
C THR A 53 -10.24 -14.33 -9.41
N LYS A 54 -9.68 -13.12 -9.62
CA LYS A 54 -9.57 -12.50 -10.95
C LYS A 54 -8.69 -13.35 -11.86
N GLN A 55 -7.52 -13.77 -11.39
CA GLN A 55 -6.58 -14.57 -12.16
C GLN A 55 -7.18 -15.91 -12.61
N ARG A 56 -7.83 -16.63 -11.69
CA ARG A 56 -8.47 -17.92 -11.97
C ARG A 56 -9.84 -17.80 -12.65
N LYS A 57 -10.24 -16.58 -13.03
CA LYS A 57 -11.52 -16.27 -13.73
C LYS A 57 -12.76 -16.75 -12.98
N CYS A 58 -12.80 -16.59 -11.65
CA CYS A 58 -13.92 -17.04 -10.81
C CYS A 58 -15.28 -16.42 -11.16
N GLY A 59 -15.30 -15.29 -11.88
CA GLY A 59 -16.54 -14.71 -12.41
C GLY A 59 -17.27 -15.61 -13.42
N ILE A 60 -16.58 -16.58 -14.05
CA ILE A 60 -17.20 -17.58 -14.93
C ILE A 60 -17.92 -18.65 -14.08
N LEU A 61 -17.30 -19.06 -12.98
CA LEU A 61 -17.85 -20.08 -12.08
C LEU A 61 -19.13 -19.58 -11.38
N ASN A 62 -19.08 -18.39 -10.78
CA ASN A 62 -20.23 -17.76 -10.11
C ASN A 62 -20.12 -16.24 -10.16
N PHE A 63 -20.67 -15.65 -11.22
CA PHE A 63 -20.65 -14.21 -11.46
C PHE A 63 -21.32 -13.40 -10.34
N ALA A 64 -22.46 -13.89 -9.83
CA ALA A 64 -23.23 -13.18 -8.82
C ALA A 64 -22.46 -13.05 -7.50
N GLN A 65 -21.90 -14.16 -6.98
CA GLN A 65 -21.12 -14.15 -5.75
C GLN A 65 -19.82 -13.34 -5.91
N TYR A 66 -19.13 -13.49 -7.05
CA TYR A 66 -17.91 -12.74 -7.34
C TYR A 66 -18.15 -11.22 -7.32
N ASN A 67 -19.20 -10.73 -7.99
CA ASN A 67 -19.52 -9.31 -8.02
C ASN A 67 -20.03 -8.78 -6.68
N ALA A 68 -20.88 -9.55 -5.99
CA ALA A 68 -21.34 -9.19 -4.66
C ALA A 68 -20.15 -9.02 -3.69
N THR A 69 -19.18 -9.95 -3.73
CA THR A 69 -17.97 -9.89 -2.89
C THR A 69 -17.09 -8.70 -3.25
N ASN A 70 -16.90 -8.39 -4.54
CA ASN A 70 -16.18 -7.18 -4.98
C ASN A 70 -16.83 -5.88 -4.48
N LYS A 71 -18.16 -5.78 -4.55
CA LYS A 71 -18.88 -4.61 -4.06
C LYS A 71 -18.73 -4.44 -2.55
N ARG A 72 -18.80 -5.54 -1.81
CA ARG A 72 -18.57 -5.55 -0.36
C ARG A 72 -17.16 -5.07 0.00
N LEU A 73 -16.14 -5.59 -0.68
CA LEU A 73 -14.76 -5.16 -0.46
C LEU A 73 -14.56 -3.67 -0.74
N GLU A 74 -15.16 -3.12 -1.79
CA GLU A 74 -15.08 -1.68 -2.08
C GLU A 74 -15.77 -0.84 -0.99
N ASN A 75 -16.94 -1.26 -0.52
CA ASN A 75 -17.64 -0.59 0.58
C ASN A 75 -16.78 -0.59 1.87
N VAL A 76 -16.13 -1.71 2.17
CA VAL A 76 -15.19 -1.82 3.28
C VAL A 76 -14.02 -0.86 3.12
N ARG A 77 -13.42 -0.80 1.91
CA ARG A 77 -12.32 0.12 1.61
C ARG A 77 -12.72 1.57 1.85
N VAL A 78 -13.87 2.01 1.33
CA VAL A 78 -14.38 3.38 1.53
C VAL A 78 -14.53 3.72 3.01
N ARG A 79 -15.02 2.78 3.84
CA ARG A 79 -15.12 2.96 5.29
C ARG A 79 -13.75 3.09 5.96
N LEU A 80 -12.78 2.26 5.57
CA LEU A 80 -11.41 2.30 6.12
C LEU A 80 -10.67 3.58 5.71
N VAL A 81 -10.86 4.05 4.48
CA VAL A 81 -10.33 5.35 4.03
C VAL A 81 -10.89 6.49 4.85
N ALA A 82 -12.20 6.47 5.14
CA ALA A 82 -12.81 7.50 5.99
C ALA A 82 -12.24 7.51 7.42
N GLN A 83 -11.79 6.35 7.94
CA GLN A 83 -11.23 6.23 9.28
C GLN A 83 -9.73 6.51 9.36
N TYR A 84 -8.97 6.10 8.34
CA TYR A 84 -7.50 6.00 8.42
C TYR A 84 -6.76 6.68 7.25
N GLY A 85 -7.49 7.14 6.23
CA GLY A 85 -6.93 7.81 5.05
C GLY A 85 -6.64 6.88 3.87
N GLU A 86 -6.58 7.47 2.67
CA GLU A 86 -6.35 6.77 1.40
C GLU A 86 -4.93 6.20 1.30
N GLU A 87 -3.94 6.79 1.98
CA GLU A 87 -2.55 6.31 2.00
C GLU A 87 -2.43 4.87 2.51
N LEU A 88 -3.24 4.51 3.51
CA LEU A 88 -3.27 3.16 4.08
C LEU A 88 -4.15 2.19 3.28
N PHE A 89 -5.11 2.70 2.48
CA PHE A 89 -6.13 1.88 1.80
C PHE A 89 -6.40 2.34 0.35
N PRO A 90 -5.38 2.34 -0.53
CA PRO A 90 -5.51 2.87 -1.88
C PRO A 90 -6.45 2.01 -2.75
N ALA A 91 -7.25 2.65 -3.60
CA ALA A 91 -8.19 1.97 -4.51
C ALA A 91 -7.56 0.91 -5.44
N ASN A 92 -6.28 1.06 -5.78
CA ASN A 92 -5.54 0.18 -6.70
C ASN A 92 -4.30 -0.45 -6.05
N ALA A 93 -4.41 -0.87 -4.79
CA ALA A 93 -3.34 -1.60 -4.11
C ALA A 93 -2.82 -2.75 -5.00
N GLN A 94 -1.56 -2.65 -5.43
CA GLN A 94 -0.95 -3.71 -6.22
C GLN A 94 -0.70 -4.89 -5.29
N VAL A 95 -1.32 -6.03 -5.60
CA VAL A 95 -1.04 -7.28 -4.92
C VAL A 95 -0.31 -8.21 -5.86
N THR A 96 0.93 -8.52 -5.52
CA THR A 96 1.67 -9.58 -6.18
C THR A 96 1.05 -10.91 -5.78
N THR A 97 0.52 -11.63 -6.76
CA THR A 97 0.04 -13.01 -6.59
C THR A 97 0.89 -13.93 -7.45
N PRO A 98 1.17 -15.16 -7.00
CA PRO A 98 1.81 -16.15 -7.85
C PRO A 98 0.98 -16.37 -9.12
N ILE A 99 1.61 -16.46 -10.28
CA ILE A 99 0.88 -16.73 -11.51
C ILE A 99 0.36 -18.18 -11.45
N ARG A 100 -0.94 -18.37 -11.19
CA ARG A 100 -1.65 -19.65 -11.30
C ARG A 100 -2.57 -19.65 -12.50
N GLY A 101 -2.35 -20.59 -13.42
CA GLY A 101 -3.17 -20.78 -14.62
C GLY A 101 -4.41 -21.65 -14.39
N ASP A 102 -4.60 -22.16 -13.18
CA ASP A 102 -5.66 -23.11 -12.86
C ASP A 102 -7.05 -22.45 -12.92
N GLU A 103 -8.04 -23.20 -13.39
CA GLU A 103 -9.45 -22.78 -13.33
C GLU A 103 -9.87 -22.50 -11.90
N CYS A 104 -10.82 -21.58 -11.71
CA CYS A 104 -11.34 -21.30 -10.38
C CYS A 104 -12.02 -22.54 -9.77
N ASP A 105 -11.81 -22.74 -8.47
CA ASP A 105 -12.61 -23.64 -7.65
C ASP A 105 -13.47 -22.84 -6.65
N GLN A 106 -14.56 -23.45 -6.18
CA GLN A 106 -15.46 -22.81 -5.22
C GLN A 106 -14.74 -22.48 -3.89
N GLY A 107 -13.69 -23.23 -3.52
CA GLY A 107 -12.88 -22.96 -2.34
C GLY A 107 -12.21 -21.59 -2.40
N THR A 108 -11.65 -21.23 -3.55
CA THR A 108 -11.00 -19.94 -3.80
C THR A 108 -11.99 -18.79 -3.69
N LEU A 109 -13.18 -18.94 -4.28
CA LEU A 109 -14.23 -17.93 -4.20
C LEU A 109 -14.76 -17.79 -2.77
N ASN A 110 -14.92 -18.90 -2.03
CA ASN A 110 -15.33 -18.89 -0.63
C ASN A 110 -14.28 -18.21 0.26
N SER A 111 -12.98 -18.50 0.07
CA SER A 111 -11.91 -17.81 0.80
C SER A 111 -11.94 -16.31 0.56
N TYR A 112 -12.21 -15.87 -0.67
CA TYR A 112 -12.39 -14.44 -0.95
C TYR A 112 -13.56 -13.86 -0.14
N THR A 113 -14.73 -14.50 -0.19
CA THR A 113 -15.91 -14.07 0.59
C THR A 113 -15.61 -14.00 2.09
N THR A 114 -14.97 -15.03 2.67
CA THR A 114 -14.62 -15.08 4.09
C THR A 114 -13.69 -13.94 4.51
N HIS A 115 -12.67 -13.63 3.71
CA HIS A 115 -11.75 -12.55 4.08
C HIS A 115 -12.36 -11.15 3.94
N VAL A 116 -13.34 -10.97 3.05
CA VAL A 116 -14.15 -9.74 3.06
C VAL A 116 -14.98 -9.65 4.35
N GLU A 117 -15.57 -10.75 4.81
CA GLU A 117 -16.32 -10.81 6.07
C GLU A 117 -15.46 -10.50 7.29
N ASP A 118 -14.21 -10.94 7.30
CA ASP A 118 -13.29 -10.67 8.41
C ASP A 118 -13.04 -9.16 8.58
N VAL A 119 -12.90 -8.42 7.47
CA VAL A 119 -12.73 -6.97 7.51
C VAL A 119 -14.05 -6.28 7.93
N GLU A 120 -15.19 -6.74 7.42
CA GLU A 120 -16.50 -6.22 7.82
C GLU A 120 -16.75 -6.41 9.33
N LYS A 121 -16.42 -7.58 9.89
CA LYS A 121 -16.52 -7.86 11.32
C LYS A 121 -15.63 -6.91 12.14
N LEU A 122 -14.40 -6.64 11.69
CA LEU A 122 -13.54 -5.67 12.35
C LEU A 122 -14.22 -4.29 12.42
N LEU A 123 -14.75 -3.80 11.30
CA LEU A 123 -15.40 -2.50 11.21
C LEU A 123 -16.67 -2.39 12.05
N ASN A 124 -17.43 -3.48 12.19
CA ASN A 124 -18.67 -3.51 12.98
C ASN A 124 -18.41 -3.73 14.48
N SER A 125 -17.23 -4.25 14.85
CA SER A 125 -16.81 -4.35 16.25
C SER A 125 -16.21 -3.05 16.80
N ALA A 126 -15.88 -2.09 15.92
CA ALA A 126 -15.28 -0.81 16.25
C ALA A 126 -16.30 0.35 16.36
N SER A 127 -17.59 0.07 16.11
CA SER A 127 -18.74 0.98 16.19
C SER A 127 -19.58 0.69 17.42
#